data_AF-A0A358IY12-F1
#
_entry.id   AF-A0A358IY12-F1
#
_cell.length_a   1.000
_cell.length_b   1.000
_cell.length_c   1.000
_cell.angle_alpha   90.00
_cell.angle_beta   90.00
_cell.angle_gamma   90.00
#
_symmetry.space_group_name_H-M   'P 1'
#
loop_
_entity.id
_entity.type
_entity.pdbx_description
1 polymer ?
#
loop_
_entity_poly.entity_id
_entity_poly.type
_entity_poly.pdbx_seq_one_letter_code
_entity_poly.pdbx_strand_id
1 'polypeptide(L)'
;VRAAAAERDAEAARKAEAERREQERLDRAREEERRRLREEIRREDEARRRADSAPNMASRRLALPTVLRTAPNGDAIRPLAPDATVFPTGKSDGQWVEVLDADDNIGWLQRERLTADQ
;
A
#
# COMPACT_ATOMS: atom_id res chain seq x y z
N VAL A 1 -27.08 -65.12 15.33
CA VAL A 1 -27.52 -63.77 15.77
C VAL A 1 -26.39 -62.96 16.40
N ARG A 2 -25.64 -63.47 17.40
CA ARG A 2 -24.55 -62.71 18.05
C ARG A 2 -23.39 -62.29 17.13
N ALA A 3 -22.97 -63.13 16.18
CA ALA A 3 -21.89 -62.79 15.25
C ALA A 3 -22.23 -61.61 14.31
N ALA A 4 -23.46 -61.57 13.78
CA ALA A 4 -23.93 -60.49 12.91
C ALA A 4 -24.12 -59.15 13.63
N ALA A 5 -24.37 -59.17 14.96
CA ALA A 5 -24.41 -57.95 15.76
C ALA A 5 -23.00 -57.39 16.00
N ALA A 6 -22.03 -58.27 16.31
CA ALA A 6 -20.63 -57.87 16.51
C ALA A 6 -19.98 -57.29 15.25
N GLU A 7 -20.30 -57.83 14.06
CA GLU A 7 -19.81 -57.26 12.80
C GLU A 7 -20.39 -55.87 12.51
N ARG A 8 -21.67 -55.65 12.79
CA ARG A 8 -22.32 -54.33 12.62
C ARG A 8 -21.76 -53.28 13.57
N ASP A 9 -21.47 -53.65 14.82
CA ASP A 9 -20.85 -52.75 15.78
C ASP A 9 -19.41 -52.40 15.39
N ALA A 10 -18.65 -53.38 14.87
CA ALA A 10 -17.31 -53.14 14.35
C ALA A 10 -17.30 -52.25 13.09
N GLU A 11 -18.29 -52.41 12.20
CA GLU A 11 -18.48 -51.57 11.02
C GLU A 11 -18.87 -50.14 11.40
N ALA A 12 -19.78 -49.97 12.37
CA ALA A 12 -20.16 -48.67 12.90
C ALA A 12 -18.98 -47.94 13.57
N ALA A 13 -18.15 -48.65 14.32
CA ALA A 13 -16.95 -48.09 14.94
C ALA A 13 -15.94 -47.60 13.89
N ARG A 14 -15.71 -48.38 12.83
CA ARG A 14 -14.82 -47.99 11.71
C ARG A 14 -15.36 -46.79 10.95
N LYS A 15 -16.68 -46.72 10.73
CA LYS A 15 -17.33 -45.58 10.07
C LYS A 15 -17.21 -44.32 10.91
N ALA A 16 -17.47 -44.40 12.21
CA ALA A 16 -17.33 -43.26 13.13
C ALA A 16 -15.88 -42.79 13.29
N GLU A 17 -14.90 -43.69 13.16
CA GLU A 17 -13.48 -43.32 13.11
C GLU A 17 -13.11 -42.65 11.79
N ALA A 18 -13.60 -43.16 10.65
CA ALA A 18 -13.39 -42.55 9.35
C ALA A 18 -13.99 -41.15 9.26
N GLU A 19 -15.22 -40.95 9.73
CA GLU A 19 -15.88 -39.64 9.80
C GLU A 19 -15.11 -38.66 10.68
N ARG A 20 -14.54 -39.12 11.81
CA ARG A 20 -13.68 -38.27 12.67
C ARG A 20 -12.41 -37.84 11.95
N ARG A 21 -11.75 -38.76 11.25
CA ARG A 21 -10.54 -38.45 10.47
C ARG A 21 -10.84 -37.50 9.33
N GLU A 22 -11.98 -37.67 8.67
CA GLU A 22 -12.43 -36.76 7.61
C GLU A 22 -12.75 -35.37 8.16
N GLN A 23 -13.46 -35.30 9.28
CA GLN A 23 -13.75 -34.04 9.97
C GLN A 23 -12.47 -33.30 10.38
N GLU A 24 -11.48 -34.00 10.96
CA GLU A 24 -10.20 -33.40 11.33
C GLU A 24 -9.45 -32.85 10.11
N ARG A 25 -9.50 -33.55 8.96
CA ARG A 25 -8.91 -33.06 7.71
C ARG A 25 -9.60 -31.81 7.20
N LEU A 26 -10.94 -31.76 7.27
CA LEU A 26 -11.72 -30.60 6.87
C LEU A 26 -11.47 -29.41 7.80
N ASP A 27 -11.36 -29.64 9.10
CA ASP A 27 -11.02 -28.61 10.08
C ASP A 27 -9.61 -28.05 9.82
N ARG A 28 -8.62 -28.93 9.60
CA ARG A 28 -7.25 -28.52 9.25
C ARG A 28 -7.22 -27.71 7.95
N ALA A 29 -7.94 -28.14 6.92
CA ALA A 29 -8.02 -27.42 5.65
C ALA A 29 -8.65 -26.02 5.83
N ARG A 30 -9.74 -25.92 6.59
CA ARG A 30 -10.38 -24.63 6.92
C ARG A 30 -9.45 -23.71 7.72
N GLU A 31 -8.66 -24.26 8.64
CA GLU A 31 -7.69 -23.46 9.40
C GLU A 31 -6.54 -22.96 8.55
N GLU A 32 -6.03 -23.78 7.63
CA GLU A 32 -5.01 -23.41 6.66
C GLU A 32 -5.51 -22.31 5.72
N GLU A 33 -6.73 -22.45 5.18
CA GLU A 33 -7.36 -21.43 4.34
C GLU A 33 -7.51 -20.11 5.10
N ARG A 34 -8.03 -20.17 6.35
CA ARG A 34 -8.16 -19.00 7.22
C ARG A 34 -6.81 -18.36 7.55
N ARG A 35 -5.73 -19.14 7.63
CA ARG A 35 -4.36 -18.62 7.81
C ARG A 35 -3.90 -17.90 6.55
N ARG A 36 -4.08 -18.50 5.37
CA ARG A 36 -3.74 -17.89 4.07
C ARG A 36 -4.45 -16.56 3.88
N LEU A 37 -5.77 -16.52 4.12
CA LEU A 37 -6.55 -15.30 3.99
C LEU A 37 -6.05 -14.18 4.92
N ARG A 38 -5.69 -14.51 6.17
CA ARG A 38 -5.13 -13.53 7.11
C ARG A 38 -3.77 -12.99 6.66
N GLU A 39 -2.91 -13.86 6.11
CA GLU A 39 -1.62 -13.43 5.56
C GLU A 39 -1.80 -12.55 4.33
N GLU A 40 -2.78 -12.87 3.47
CA GLU A 40 -3.13 -12.06 2.31
C GLU A 40 -3.62 -10.67 2.72
N ILE A 41 -4.58 -10.60 3.65
CA ILE A 41 -5.08 -9.32 4.21
C ILE A 41 -3.92 -8.50 4.78
N ARG A 42 -3.04 -9.12 5.57
CA ARG A 42 -1.87 -8.44 6.12
C ARG A 42 -0.96 -7.89 5.02
N ARG A 43 -0.68 -8.68 3.97
CA ARG A 43 0.16 -8.24 2.84
C ARG A 43 -0.48 -7.09 2.08
N GLU A 44 -1.79 -7.15 1.86
CA GLU A 44 -2.52 -6.08 1.21
C GLU A 44 -2.52 -4.81 2.05
N ASP A 45 -2.77 -4.91 3.36
CA ASP A 45 -2.68 -3.78 4.29
C ASP A 45 -1.26 -3.18 4.33
N GLU A 46 -0.23 -4.02 4.33
CA GLU A 46 1.17 -3.57 4.25
C GLU A 46 1.47 -2.87 2.91
N ALA A 47 0.89 -3.34 1.81
CA ALA A 47 1.02 -2.72 0.49
C ALA A 47 0.29 -1.36 0.43
N ARG A 48 -0.92 -1.28 0.98
CA ARG A 48 -1.68 -0.02 1.13
C ARG A 48 -0.92 0.99 1.97
N ARG A 49 -0.43 0.59 3.16
CA ARG A 49 0.39 1.47 4.01
C ARG A 49 1.65 1.96 3.30
N ARG A 50 2.30 1.09 2.52
CA ARG A 50 3.46 1.48 1.71
C ARG A 50 3.08 2.49 0.63
N ALA A 51 1.95 2.29 -0.05
CA ALA A 51 1.44 3.25 -1.04
C ALA A 51 1.08 4.60 -0.40
N ASP A 52 0.42 4.61 0.76
CA ASP A 52 0.09 5.83 1.50
C ASP A 52 1.34 6.56 2.02
N SER A 53 2.40 5.82 2.35
CA SER A 53 3.68 6.38 2.79
C SER A 53 4.62 6.76 1.63
N ALA A 54 4.32 6.34 0.41
CA ALA A 54 5.11 6.72 -0.74
C ALA A 54 4.94 8.23 -0.96
N PRO A 55 6.03 9.00 -1.15
CA PRO A 55 5.90 10.41 -1.48
C PRO A 55 5.01 10.52 -2.71
N ASN A 56 3.95 11.33 -2.60
CA ASN A 56 3.05 11.62 -3.71
C ASN A 56 3.82 12.42 -4.75
N MET A 57 4.63 11.72 -5.56
CA MET A 57 5.41 12.22 -6.69
C MET A 57 4.49 12.57 -7.88
N ALA A 58 3.22 12.87 -7.63
CA ALA A 58 2.35 13.43 -8.64
C ALA A 58 2.96 14.75 -9.10
N SER A 59 3.27 14.82 -10.40
CA SER A 59 3.74 16.03 -11.03
C SER A 59 2.71 17.16 -10.85
N ARG A 60 3.18 18.35 -10.51
CA ARG A 60 2.39 19.57 -10.42
C ARG A 60 2.74 20.49 -11.58
N ARG A 61 1.80 21.33 -11.98
CA ARG A 61 2.08 22.46 -12.87
C ARG A 61 2.13 23.77 -12.09
N LEU A 62 2.95 24.70 -12.56
CA LEU A 62 2.95 26.06 -12.06
C LEU A 62 1.76 26.85 -12.62
N ALA A 63 0.98 27.48 -11.76
CA ALA A 63 -0.07 28.42 -12.14
C ALA A 63 0.51 29.80 -12.52
N LEU A 64 1.64 30.18 -11.92
CA LEU A 64 2.30 31.48 -12.12
C LEU A 64 3.81 31.29 -12.27
N PRO A 65 4.50 32.18 -13.01
CA PRO A 65 5.95 32.19 -13.04
C PRO A 65 6.54 32.35 -11.62
N THR A 66 7.67 31.70 -11.38
CA THR A 66 8.37 31.77 -10.10
C THR A 66 9.87 31.59 -10.28
N VAL A 67 10.62 31.65 -9.18
CA VAL A 67 12.07 31.42 -9.15
C VAL A 67 12.32 30.25 -8.22
N LEU A 68 13.01 29.24 -8.73
CA LEU A 68 13.51 28.12 -7.94
C LEU A 68 14.69 28.61 -7.10
N ARG A 69 14.70 28.30 -5.81
CA ARG A 69 15.73 28.77 -4.85
C ARG A 69 16.44 27.62 -4.16
N THR A 70 17.65 27.85 -3.65
CA THR A 70 18.40 26.83 -2.88
C THR A 70 17.78 26.53 -1.51
N ALA A 71 17.06 27.49 -0.95
CA ALA A 71 16.30 27.40 0.30
C ALA A 71 15.16 28.46 0.27
N PRO A 72 14.17 28.42 1.19
CA PRO A 72 13.12 29.44 1.31
C PRO A 72 13.60 30.90 1.19
N ASN A 73 14.70 31.24 1.87
CA ASN A 73 15.34 32.56 1.81
C ASN A 73 16.72 32.51 1.13
N GLY A 74 16.96 31.48 0.33
CA GLY A 74 18.24 31.24 -0.34
C GLY A 74 18.36 31.93 -1.69
N ASP A 75 19.51 31.73 -2.32
CA ASP A 75 19.83 32.25 -3.64
C ASP A 75 18.92 31.66 -4.73
N ALA A 76 18.74 32.43 -5.79
CA ALA A 76 18.02 32.00 -6.97
C ALA A 76 18.85 30.99 -7.77
N ILE A 77 18.26 29.85 -8.09
CA ILE A 77 18.83 28.85 -9.00
C ILE A 77 18.46 29.25 -10.43
N ARG A 78 17.16 29.37 -10.72
CA ARG A 78 16.65 29.75 -12.04
C ARG A 78 15.19 30.21 -12.02
N PRO A 79 14.75 30.98 -13.02
CA PRO A 79 13.32 31.21 -13.24
C PRO A 79 12.63 29.98 -13.82
N LEU A 80 11.35 29.82 -13.48
CA LEU A 80 10.43 28.84 -14.02
C LEU A 80 9.21 29.56 -14.64
N ALA A 81 8.84 29.12 -15.84
CA ALA A 81 7.67 29.63 -16.55
C ALA A 81 6.36 29.12 -15.92
N PRO A 82 5.23 29.80 -16.15
CA PRO A 82 3.92 29.18 -15.91
C PRO A 82 3.80 27.87 -16.71
N ASP A 83 2.93 26.98 -16.25
CA ASP A 83 2.70 25.62 -16.78
C ASP A 83 3.92 24.68 -16.73
N ALA A 84 5.07 25.13 -16.23
CA ALA A 84 6.21 24.24 -16.04
C ALA A 84 5.85 23.10 -15.08
N THR A 85 6.28 21.91 -15.43
CA THR A 85 6.05 20.70 -14.64
C THR A 85 7.15 20.57 -13.59
N VAL A 86 6.73 20.36 -12.34
CA VAL A 86 7.63 20.14 -11.20
C VAL A 86 7.13 18.96 -10.39
N PHE A 87 8.04 18.30 -9.68
CA PHE A 87 7.76 17.11 -8.90
C PHE A 87 8.05 17.42 -7.43
N PRO A 88 7.02 17.62 -6.59
CA PRO A 88 7.22 17.83 -5.15
C PRO A 88 7.96 16.67 -4.51
N THR A 89 9.02 16.94 -3.75
CA THR A 89 9.81 15.90 -3.07
C THR A 89 9.17 15.42 -1.77
N GLY A 90 8.12 16.12 -1.32
CA GLY A 90 7.47 15.90 -0.02
C GLY A 90 8.02 16.78 1.11
N LYS A 91 9.15 17.48 0.91
CA LYS A 91 9.63 18.45 1.90
C LYS A 91 8.90 19.78 1.77
N SER A 92 8.56 20.35 2.92
CA SER A 92 7.93 21.68 3.00
C SER A 92 8.40 22.44 4.23
N ASP A 93 8.49 23.76 4.09
CA ASP A 93 8.82 24.71 5.15
C ASP A 93 7.87 25.91 5.06
N GLY A 94 6.82 25.87 5.88
CA GLY A 94 5.73 26.84 5.83
C GLY A 94 5.08 26.90 4.44
N GLN A 95 5.22 28.04 3.76
CA GLN A 95 4.69 28.26 2.41
C GLN A 95 5.61 27.73 1.30
N TRP A 96 6.77 27.19 1.64
CA TRP A 96 7.75 26.69 0.68
C TRP A 96 7.66 25.18 0.53
N VAL A 97 7.84 24.72 -0.70
CA VAL A 97 7.90 23.31 -1.05
C VAL A 97 9.15 23.06 -1.86
N GLU A 98 9.85 21.97 -1.54
CA GLU A 98 10.98 21.50 -2.35
C GLU A 98 10.42 20.69 -3.52
N VAL A 99 10.92 21.00 -4.70
CA VAL A 99 10.52 20.35 -5.96
C VAL A 99 11.76 20.00 -6.78
N LEU A 100 11.61 18.98 -7.61
CA LEU A 100 12.48 18.69 -8.74
C LEU A 100 11.84 19.29 -10.00
N ASP A 101 12.58 20.07 -10.79
CA ASP A 101 12.10 20.56 -12.09
C ASP A 101 12.44 19.59 -13.24
N ALA A 102 12.00 19.93 -14.45
CA ALA A 102 12.24 19.11 -15.65
C ALA A 102 13.70 19.12 -16.15
N ASP A 103 14.53 20.04 -15.65
CA ASP A 103 15.95 20.18 -15.99
C ASP A 103 16.84 19.57 -14.88
N ASP A 104 16.28 18.66 -14.07
CA ASP A 104 16.91 17.96 -12.94
C ASP A 104 17.44 18.87 -11.80
N ASN A 105 16.88 20.07 -11.64
CA ASN A 105 17.22 20.96 -10.51
C ASN A 105 16.30 20.70 -9.32
N ILE A 106 16.89 20.51 -8.14
CA ILE A 106 16.16 20.48 -6.87
C ILE A 106 16.22 21.87 -6.23
N GLY A 107 15.06 22.40 -5.86
CA GLY A 107 15.00 23.65 -5.11
C GLY A 107 13.62 23.96 -4.54
N TRP A 108 13.52 25.13 -3.94
CA TRP A 108 12.36 25.58 -3.17
C TRP A 108 11.60 26.65 -3.95
N LEU A 109 10.26 26.52 -3.96
CA LEU A 109 9.34 27.54 -4.48
C LEU A 109 8.13 27.69 -3.56
N GLN A 110 7.36 28.75 -3.74
CA GLN A 110 6.16 29.00 -2.94
C GLN A 110 4.99 28.12 -3.41
N ARG A 111 4.31 27.47 -2.46
CA ARG A 111 3.17 26.57 -2.71
C ARG A 111 2.04 27.22 -3.48
N GLU A 112 1.77 28.50 -3.26
CA GLU A 112 0.74 29.27 -4.00
C GLU A 112 1.01 29.37 -5.51
N ARG A 113 2.22 29.06 -5.96
CA ARG A 113 2.60 29.07 -7.38
C ARG A 113 2.19 27.77 -8.08
N LEU A 114 1.86 26.72 -7.33
CA LEU A 114 1.37 25.46 -7.87
C LEU A 114 -0.12 25.55 -8.16
N THR A 115 -0.58 24.84 -9.20
CA THR A 115 -2.01 24.59 -9.38
C THR A 115 -2.56 23.80 -8.19
N ALA A 116 -3.79 24.11 -7.77
CA ALA A 116 -4.49 23.31 -6.77
C ALA A 116 -4.57 21.83 -7.20
N ASP A 117 -4.57 20.90 -6.23
CA ASP A 117 -4.99 19.53 -6.52
C ASP A 117 -6.40 19.58 -7.09
N GLN A 118 -6.58 19.08 -8.31
CA GLN A 118 -7.91 18.77 -8.84
C GLN A 118 -8.27 17.34 -8.51
#